data_AF-A0A358SJQ3-F1
#
_entry.id   AF-A0A358SJQ3-F1
#
_cell.length_a   1.000
_cell.length_b   1.000
_cell.length_c   1.000
_cell.angle_alpha   90.00
_cell.angle_beta   90.00
_cell.angle_gamma   90.00
#
_symmetry.space_group_name_H-M   'P 1'
#
loop_
_entity.id
_entity.type
_entity.pdbx_description
1 polymer ?
#
loop_
_entity_poly.entity_id
_entity_poly.type
_entity_poly.pdbx_seq_one_letter_code
_entity_poly.pdbx_strand_id
1 'polypeptide(L)'
;GQGGMLLGTPVDDPHVEHTVLPHGGTVVLYTDGLVEDRIGALDGNLDRLRLAVQDTSGDLDAFADRVLAVFGPREDDVALLAVRRR
;
A
#
# COMPACT_ATOMS: atom_id res chain seq x y z
N GLY A 1 13.09 6.53 1.58
CA GLY A 1 13.97 5.60 2.30
C GLY A 1 14.55 4.63 1.30
N GLN A 2 15.81 4.21 1.47
CA GLN A 2 16.23 2.96 0.83
C GLN A 2 15.39 1.85 1.48
N GLY A 3 14.74 1.00 0.67
CA GLY A 3 13.92 -0.09 1.19
C GLY A 3 14.73 -1.04 2.05
N GLY A 4 14.06 -1.70 3.00
CA GLY A 4 14.67 -2.78 3.76
C GLY A 4 15.01 -3.97 2.86
N MET A 5 16.00 -4.76 3.27
CA MET A 5 16.35 -5.98 2.54
C MET A 5 15.30 -7.06 2.75
N LEU A 6 15.15 -7.95 1.76
CA LEU A 6 14.26 -9.11 1.88
C LEU A 6 14.72 -10.03 3.02
N LEU A 7 13.74 -10.70 3.66
CA LEU A 7 14.03 -11.71 4.67
C LEU A 7 14.90 -12.83 4.10
N GLY A 8 15.87 -13.31 4.88
CA GLY A 8 16.82 -14.34 4.46
C GLY A 8 18.07 -13.81 3.75
N THR A 9 18.21 -12.49 3.62
CA THR A 9 19.47 -11.85 3.24
C THR A 9 20.42 -11.72 4.44
N PRO A 10 21.75 -11.63 4.25
CA PRO A 10 22.74 -11.59 5.33
C PRO A 10 22.82 -10.21 6.00
N VAL A 11 21.67 -9.70 6.44
CA VAL A 11 21.54 -8.45 7.20
C VAL A 11 20.94 -8.80 8.54
N ASP A 12 21.72 -8.61 9.60
CA ASP A 12 21.34 -9.00 10.96
C ASP A 12 20.43 -7.96 11.65
N ASP A 13 20.43 -6.71 11.19
CA ASP A 13 19.60 -5.64 11.75
C ASP A 13 18.36 -5.35 10.87
N PRO A 14 17.14 -5.38 11.43
CA PRO A 14 15.95 -5.02 10.69
C PRO A 14 15.95 -3.53 10.34
N HIS A 15 15.48 -3.19 9.14
CA HIS A 15 15.21 -1.79 8.79
C HIS A 15 14.00 -1.30 9.58
N VAL A 16 14.17 -0.20 10.33
CA VAL A 16 13.12 0.38 11.16
C VAL A 16 12.91 1.84 10.75
N GLU A 17 11.68 2.19 10.42
CA GLU A 17 11.24 3.57 10.24
C GLU A 17 10.15 3.93 11.25
N HIS A 18 10.22 5.16 11.76
CA HIS A 18 9.24 5.69 12.71
C HIS A 18 8.55 6.93 12.13
N THR A 19 7.24 7.02 12.31
CA THR A 19 6.46 8.20 11.95
C THR A 19 5.31 8.41 12.95
N VAL A 20 4.77 9.63 12.99
CA VAL A 20 3.63 9.99 13.84
C VAL A 20 2.36 9.95 13.01
N LEU A 21 1.40 9.12 13.42
CA LEU A 21 0.06 9.09 12.82
C LEU A 21 -0.87 10.05 13.56
N PRO A 22 -1.36 11.14 12.94
CA PRO A 22 -2.33 12.04 13.58
C PRO A 22 -3.66 11.32 13.87
N HIS A 23 -4.47 11.87 14.78
CA HIS A 23 -5.83 11.37 15.00
C HIS A 23 -6.63 11.46 13.69
N GLY A 24 -7.39 10.42 13.36
CA GLY A 24 -8.05 10.28 12.06
C GLY A 24 -7.12 9.86 10.91
N GLY A 25 -5.80 9.85 11.12
CA GLY A 25 -4.84 9.40 10.12
C GLY A 25 -5.02 7.92 9.78
N THR A 26 -4.81 7.58 8.51
CA THR A 26 -4.90 6.21 7.98
C THR A 26 -3.55 5.78 7.43
N VAL A 27 -3.09 4.58 7.81
CA VAL A 27 -1.93 3.90 7.22
C VAL A 27 -2.45 2.82 6.30
N VAL A 28 -1.91 2.77 5.09
CA VAL A 28 -2.21 1.74 4.09
C VAL A 28 -0.92 1.00 3.76
N LEU A 29 -0.93 -0.32 3.93
CA LEU A 29 0.14 -1.23 3.54
C LEU A 29 -0.39 -2.11 2.40
N TYR A 30 0.44 -2.38 1.41
CA TYR A 30 0.06 -3.16 0.22
C TYR A 30 1.22 -4.04 -0.25
N THR A 31 0.89 -5.13 -0.95
CA THR A 31 1.87 -5.93 -1.69
C THR A 31 2.12 -5.33 -3.06
N ASP A 32 3.32 -5.54 -3.61
CA ASP A 32 3.73 -5.11 -4.95
C ASP A 32 2.75 -5.54 -6.05
N GLY A 33 2.14 -6.73 -5.96
CA GLY A 33 1.11 -7.21 -6.88
C GLY A 33 -0.07 -6.25 -7.14
N LEU A 34 -0.33 -5.30 -6.21
CA LEU A 34 -1.31 -4.24 -6.42
C LEU A 34 -0.87 -3.24 -7.52
N VAL A 35 0.39 -2.82 -7.51
CA VAL A 35 0.90 -1.72 -8.36
C VAL A 35 1.77 -2.20 -9.50
N GLU A 36 2.41 -3.36 -9.38
CA GLU A 36 3.23 -3.97 -10.42
C GLU A 36 2.38 -4.72 -11.44
N ASP A 37 2.58 -4.41 -12.70
CA ASP A 37 1.95 -5.05 -13.86
C ASP A 37 3.07 -5.36 -14.85
N ARG A 38 3.02 -6.51 -15.52
CA ARG A 38 4.04 -6.93 -16.49
C ARG A 38 4.17 -5.98 -17.68
N ILE A 39 3.09 -5.28 -18.03
CA ILE A 39 3.03 -4.42 -19.23
C ILE A 39 2.94 -2.93 -18.85
N GLY A 40 2.39 -2.62 -17.67
CA GLY A 40 2.14 -1.27 -17.20
C GLY A 40 3.36 -0.56 -16.61
N ALA A 41 3.37 0.77 -16.68
CA ALA A 41 4.37 1.58 -15.99
C ALA A 41 4.05 1.68 -14.49
N LEU A 42 5.01 1.27 -13.64
CA LEU A 42 4.90 1.31 -12.18
C LEU A 42 4.51 2.71 -11.66
N ASP A 43 5.16 3.77 -12.17
CA ASP A 43 4.91 5.15 -11.75
C ASP A 43 3.43 5.55 -11.96
N GLY A 44 2.84 5.16 -13.09
CA GLY A 44 1.43 5.44 -13.37
C GLY A 44 0.48 4.71 -12.42
N ASN A 45 0.83 3.50 -12.00
CA ASN A 45 0.04 2.76 -11.00
C ASN A 45 0.22 3.31 -9.58
N LEU A 46 1.42 3.80 -9.24
CA LEU A 46 1.66 4.50 -7.98
C LEU A 46 0.87 5.81 -7.91
N ASP A 47 0.77 6.57 -9.00
CA ASP A 47 -0.06 7.77 -9.08
C ASP A 47 -1.55 7.46 -8.91
N ARG A 48 -2.03 6.37 -9.55
CA ARG A 48 -3.40 5.88 -9.35
C ARG A 48 -3.65 5.50 -7.90
N LEU A 49 -2.72 4.79 -7.26
CA LEU A 49 -2.84 4.40 -5.85
C LEU A 49 -2.90 5.64 -4.96
N ARG A 50 -1.99 6.59 -5.20
CA ARG A 50 -1.92 7.86 -4.48
C ARG A 50 -3.25 8.61 -4.55
N LEU A 51 -3.91 8.64 -5.70
CA LEU A 51 -5.22 9.29 -5.85
C LEU A 51 -6.33 8.50 -5.15
N ALA A 52 -6.33 7.17 -5.29
CA ALA A 52 -7.35 6.30 -4.71
C ALA A 52 -7.41 6.39 -3.18
N VAL A 53 -6.25 6.54 -2.51
CA VAL A 53 -6.18 6.60 -1.04
C VAL A 53 -6.47 7.99 -0.46
N GLN A 54 -6.69 9.03 -1.27
CA GLN A 54 -7.01 10.38 -0.78
C GLN A 54 -8.39 10.45 -0.14
N ASP A 55 -9.36 9.70 -0.68
CA ASP A 55 -10.71 9.64 -0.14
C ASP A 55 -10.85 8.53 0.91
N THR A 56 -10.53 8.90 2.15
CA THR A 56 -10.68 8.02 3.32
C THR A 56 -12.10 8.00 3.91
N SER A 57 -13.12 8.44 3.17
CA SER A 57 -14.52 8.44 3.64
C SER A 57 -15.04 7.02 3.89
N GLY A 58 -16.08 6.90 4.71
CA GLY A 58 -16.68 5.62 5.07
C GLY A 58 -15.85 4.79 6.06
N ASP A 59 -16.25 3.54 6.24
CA ASP A 59 -15.49 2.54 6.99
C ASP A 59 -14.28 2.04 6.20
N LEU A 60 -13.42 1.28 6.87
CA LEU A 60 -12.15 0.80 6.30
C LEU A 60 -12.35 -0.28 5.23
N ASP A 61 -13.43 -1.07 5.32
CA ASP A 61 -13.72 -2.12 4.35
C ASP A 61 -14.16 -1.50 3.02
N ALA A 62 -15.12 -0.57 3.06
CA ALA A 62 -15.55 0.17 1.87
C ALA A 62 -14.41 1.02 1.28
N PHE A 63 -13.51 1.55 2.13
CA PHE A 63 -12.31 2.23 1.66
C PHE A 63 -11.37 1.26 0.91
N ALA A 64 -11.07 0.10 1.50
CA ALA A 64 -10.22 -0.90 0.88
C ALA A 64 -10.78 -1.38 -0.47
N ASP A 65 -12.08 -1.67 -0.53
CA ASP A 65 -12.76 -2.08 -1.76
C ASP A 65 -12.66 -1.03 -2.86
N ARG A 66 -12.84 0.25 -2.53
CA ARG A 66 -12.69 1.35 -3.50
C ARG A 66 -11.27 1.45 -4.04
N VAL A 67 -10.26 1.29 -3.18
CA VAL A 67 -8.86 1.32 -3.61
C VAL A 67 -8.55 0.15 -4.54
N LEU A 68 -8.97 -1.07 -4.19
CA LEU A 68 -8.76 -2.28 -5.00
C LEU A 68 -9.48 -2.20 -6.35
N ALA A 69 -10.69 -1.63 -6.39
CA ALA A 69 -11.48 -1.50 -7.61
C ALA A 69 -10.80 -0.64 -8.71
N VAL A 70 -9.86 0.25 -8.35
CA VAL A 70 -9.11 1.07 -9.31
C VAL A 70 -8.18 0.23 -10.20
N PHE A 71 -7.67 -0.89 -9.70
CA PHE A 71 -6.66 -1.70 -10.38
C PHE A 71 -7.23 -2.89 -11.14
N GLY A 72 -8.45 -3.30 -10.82
CA GLY A 72 -9.10 -4.47 -11.43
C GLY A 72 -8.34 -5.78 -11.13
N PRO A 73 -8.56 -6.83 -11.95
CA PRO A 73 -7.86 -8.11 -11.79
C PRO A 73 -6.34 -7.96 -11.93
N ARG A 74 -5.58 -8.66 -11.08
CA ARG A 74 -4.11 -8.68 -11.07
C ARG A 74 -3.58 -10.09 -11.29
N GLU A 75 -2.38 -10.19 -11.85
CA GLU A 75 -1.71 -11.46 -12.12
C GLU A 75 -0.99 -12.05 -10.91
N ASP A 76 -0.68 -11.21 -9.92
CA ASP A 76 0.05 -11.57 -8.70
C ASP A 76 -0.85 -11.41 -7.46
N ASP A 77 -0.41 -11.93 -6.32
CA ASP A 77 -1.14 -11.89 -5.07
C ASP A 77 -1.27 -10.45 -4.54
N VAL A 78 -2.52 -10.03 -4.34
CA VAL A 78 -2.86 -8.69 -3.84
C VAL A 78 -3.31 -8.78 -2.39
N ALA A 79 -2.65 -8.01 -1.53
CA ALA A 79 -3.14 -7.72 -0.19
C ALA A 79 -3.11 -6.21 0.07
N LEU A 80 -4.13 -5.72 0.77
CA LEU A 80 -4.21 -4.36 1.27
C LEU A 80 -4.64 -4.38 2.74
N LEU A 81 -3.88 -3.70 3.59
CA LEU A 81 -4.16 -3.53 5.00
C LEU A 81 -4.30 -2.04 5.31
N ALA A 82 -5.46 -1.65 5.82
CA ALA A 82 -5.74 -0.28 6.24
C ALA A 82 -5.96 -0.20 7.75
N VAL A 83 -5.29 0.74 8.41
CA VAL A 83 -5.42 1.01 9.85
C VAL A 83 -5.69 2.49 10.05
N ARG A 84 -6.76 2.82 10.79
CA ARG A 84 -7.11 4.21 11.12
C ARG A 84 -6.94 4.47 12.61
N ARG A 85 -6.18 5.50 12.95
CA ARG A 85 -6.07 5.97 14.32
C ARG A 85 -7.35 6.69 14.72
N ARG A 86 -7.99 6.21 15.79
CA ARG A 86 -9.10 6.91 16.44
C ARG A 86 -8.55 7.90 17.46
#